data_AF-A0A7V9CR74-F1
#
_entry.id   AF-A0A7V9CR74-F1
#
_cell.length_a   1.000
_cell.length_b   1.000
_cell.length_c   1.000
_cell.angle_alpha   90.00
_cell.angle_beta   90.00
_cell.angle_gamma   90.00
#
_symmetry.space_group_name_H-M   'P 1'
#
loop_
_entity.id
_entity.type
_entity.pdbx_description
1 polymer ?
#
loop_
_entity_poly.entity_id
_entity_poly.type
_entity_poly.pdbx_seq_one_letter_code
_entity_poly.pdbx_strand_id
1 'polypeptide(L)'
;VTQLAAIIGCDKSQVSRSLKVLDGYGLVDRDPTTMAYRLGWRILTMAGFSWYATLVAKADPLLKRLARELGERAHLSVLKGSAVMTILSEAPERAVQTAGWVGRTVPVHSTSAGRVLLLDYELDDLTTLLGGSRLVPTTPKAPRSAKELHSRIAAARERGYVIVDEEFEIGLVGAAAPVRDFAGRVVAAVNVSAPKFRFDGRIDEAGALIKSGADELSRALGWARSETERSPARRDQRPRPTTAASRAGAR
;
A
#
# COMPACT_ATOMS: atom_id res chain seq x y z
N VAL A 1 -0.04 -24.93 19.38
CA VAL A 1 1.09 -24.39 20.18
C VAL A 1 2.45 -24.84 19.65
N THR A 2 2.74 -26.15 19.55
CA THR A 2 4.04 -26.67 19.06
C THR A 2 4.46 -26.11 17.70
N GLN A 3 3.55 -26.09 16.71
CA GLN A 3 3.82 -25.53 15.39
C GLN A 3 4.12 -24.03 15.45
N LEU A 4 3.33 -23.25 16.20
CA LEU A 4 3.56 -21.80 16.35
C LEU A 4 4.90 -21.50 17.03
N ALA A 5 5.26 -22.27 18.06
CA ALA A 5 6.56 -22.18 18.73
C ALA A 5 7.73 -22.39 17.76
N ALA A 6 7.63 -23.37 16.86
CA ALA A 6 8.62 -23.61 15.82
C ALA A 6 8.70 -22.46 14.79
N ILE A 7 7.57 -21.90 14.38
CA ILE A 7 7.51 -20.80 13.39
C ILE A 7 8.13 -19.52 13.94
N ILE A 8 7.83 -19.16 15.19
CA ILE A 8 8.27 -17.89 15.78
C ILE A 8 9.62 -17.99 16.53
N GLY A 9 10.16 -19.21 16.69
CA GLY A 9 11.42 -19.45 17.39
C GLY A 9 11.36 -19.20 18.90
N CYS A 10 10.24 -19.51 19.56
CA CYS A 10 10.06 -19.31 21.01
C CYS A 10 9.68 -20.61 21.73
N ASP A 11 9.88 -20.66 23.05
CA ASP A 11 9.49 -21.80 23.87
C ASP A 11 7.97 -22.02 23.89
N LYS A 12 7.55 -23.30 23.91
CA LYS A 12 6.13 -23.68 24.00
C LYS A 12 5.41 -23.03 25.17
N SER A 13 6.09 -22.85 26.32
CA SER A 13 5.51 -22.22 27.52
C SER A 13 5.26 -20.72 27.33
N GLN A 14 6.11 -20.01 26.58
CA GLN A 14 5.91 -18.61 26.23
C GLN A 14 4.74 -18.48 25.25
N VAL A 15 4.73 -19.27 24.17
CA VAL A 15 3.64 -19.26 23.18
C VAL A 15 2.29 -19.59 23.81
N SER A 16 2.26 -20.59 24.69
CA SER A 16 1.04 -20.98 25.43
C SER A 16 0.51 -19.84 26.31
N ARG A 17 1.39 -19.17 27.07
CA ARG A 17 1.00 -18.02 27.90
C ARG A 17 0.45 -16.87 27.05
N SER A 18 1.13 -16.51 25.95
CA SER A 18 0.67 -15.45 25.06
C SER A 18 -0.68 -15.79 24.42
N LEU A 19 -0.86 -17.02 23.93
CA LEU A 19 -2.13 -17.45 23.34
C LEU A 19 -3.27 -17.44 24.37
N LYS A 20 -3.02 -17.85 25.62
CA LYS A 20 -4.02 -17.77 26.69
C LYS A 20 -4.44 -16.32 26.98
N VAL A 21 -3.50 -15.37 26.92
CA VAL A 21 -3.80 -13.95 27.07
C VAL A 21 -4.63 -13.45 25.89
N LEU A 22 -4.24 -13.76 24.65
CA LEU A 22 -4.97 -13.36 23.44
C LEU A 22 -6.39 -13.94 23.38
N ASP A 23 -6.55 -15.19 23.83
CA ASP A 23 -7.85 -15.88 23.98
C ASP A 23 -8.72 -15.18 25.02
N GLY A 24 -8.15 -14.81 26.18
CA GLY A 24 -8.85 -14.02 27.19
C GLY A 24 -9.30 -12.63 26.70
N TYR A 25 -8.62 -12.05 25.71
CA TYR A 25 -9.05 -10.81 25.04
C TYR A 25 -9.98 -11.04 23.84
N GLY A 26 -10.24 -12.30 23.44
CA GLY A 26 -11.07 -12.65 22.28
C GLY A 26 -10.42 -12.39 20.91
N LEU A 27 -9.09 -12.26 20.88
CA LEU A 27 -8.32 -12.05 19.64
C LEU A 27 -8.01 -13.38 18.93
N VAL A 28 -7.93 -14.46 19.67
CA VAL A 28 -7.91 -15.83 19.15
C VAL A 28 -8.97 -16.64 19.88
N ASP A 29 -9.46 -17.70 19.26
CA ASP A 29 -10.28 -18.69 19.94
C ASP A 29 -9.57 -20.04 19.90
N ARG A 30 -9.57 -20.75 21.02
CA ARG A 30 -9.14 -22.14 21.07
C ARG A 30 -10.29 -23.08 20.73
N ASP A 31 -10.09 -23.91 19.71
CA ASP A 31 -11.02 -24.99 19.39
C ASP A 31 -10.96 -26.08 20.48
N PRO A 32 -12.08 -26.44 21.13
CA PRO A 32 -12.07 -27.33 22.28
C PRO A 32 -11.79 -28.80 21.91
N THR A 33 -11.98 -29.18 20.64
CA THR A 33 -11.83 -30.56 20.17
C THR A 33 -10.42 -30.79 19.63
N THR A 34 -9.97 -29.92 18.73
CA THR A 34 -8.68 -30.03 18.04
C THR A 34 -7.55 -29.35 18.79
N MET A 35 -7.87 -28.52 19.78
CA MET A 35 -6.92 -27.66 20.50
C MET A 35 -6.13 -26.69 19.61
N ALA A 36 -6.59 -26.52 18.37
CA ALA A 36 -6.07 -25.52 17.43
C ALA A 36 -6.54 -24.12 17.83
N TYR A 37 -5.84 -23.11 17.34
CA TYR A 37 -6.22 -21.72 17.53
C TYR A 37 -6.67 -21.14 16.19
N ARG A 38 -7.74 -20.35 16.23
CA ARG A 38 -8.23 -19.55 15.10
C ARG A 38 -8.32 -18.08 15.49
N LEU A 39 -8.49 -17.18 14.52
CA LEU A 39 -8.78 -15.78 14.82
C LEU A 39 -10.10 -15.65 15.56
N GLY A 40 -10.11 -14.87 16.63
CA GLY A 40 -11.30 -14.63 17.44
C GLY A 40 -12.16 -13.50 16.87
N TRP A 41 -13.45 -13.51 17.23
CA TRP A 41 -14.46 -12.58 16.72
C TRP A 41 -14.13 -11.10 16.97
N ARG A 42 -13.34 -10.78 18.02
CA ARG A 42 -13.02 -9.39 18.35
C ARG A 42 -12.20 -8.70 17.26
N ILE A 43 -11.41 -9.47 16.49
CA ILE A 43 -10.68 -8.96 15.32
C ILE A 43 -11.64 -8.38 14.29
N LEU A 44 -12.77 -9.05 14.03
CA LEU A 44 -13.78 -8.57 13.09
C LEU A 44 -14.39 -7.24 13.56
N THR A 45 -14.69 -7.14 14.85
CA THR A 45 -15.27 -5.92 15.44
C THR A 45 -14.28 -4.76 15.33
N MET A 46 -13.01 -4.98 15.70
CA MET A 46 -11.95 -3.97 15.58
C MET A 46 -11.73 -3.53 14.13
N ALA A 47 -11.72 -4.48 13.19
CA ALA A 47 -11.60 -4.18 11.76
C ALA A 47 -12.79 -3.37 11.24
N GLY A 48 -14.02 -3.73 11.63
CA GLY A 48 -15.25 -3.09 11.17
C GLY A 48 -15.39 -1.61 11.56
N PHE A 49 -14.81 -1.21 12.70
CA PHE A 49 -14.78 0.20 13.13
C PHE A 49 -13.53 0.96 12.63
N SER A 50 -12.62 0.30 11.92
CA SER A 50 -11.43 0.95 11.41
C SER A 50 -11.74 1.84 10.19
N TRP A 51 -10.94 2.88 9.98
CA TRP A 51 -11.03 3.70 8.78
C TRP A 51 -10.83 2.88 7.49
N TYR A 52 -10.06 1.79 7.57
CA TYR A 52 -9.84 0.87 6.47
C TYR A 52 -11.11 0.16 6.02
N ALA A 53 -12.06 -0.12 6.92
CA ALA A 53 -13.34 -0.73 6.54
C ALA A 53 -14.13 0.19 5.58
N THR A 54 -14.20 1.49 5.90
CA THR A 54 -14.83 2.49 5.03
C THR A 54 -14.10 2.62 3.69
N LEU A 55 -12.76 2.63 3.71
CA LEU A 55 -11.96 2.69 2.48
C LEU A 55 -12.21 1.46 1.59
N VAL A 56 -12.17 0.25 2.16
CA VAL A 56 -12.39 -1.01 1.45
C VAL A 56 -13.81 -1.06 0.87
N ALA A 57 -14.83 -0.71 1.66
CA ALA A 57 -16.21 -0.71 1.20
C ALA A 57 -16.44 0.25 0.02
N LYS A 58 -15.80 1.42 0.01
CA LYS A 58 -15.88 2.38 -1.11
C LYS A 58 -15.06 1.94 -2.32
N ALA A 59 -13.94 1.24 -2.11
CA ALA A 59 -13.03 0.81 -3.17
C ALA A 59 -13.53 -0.43 -3.93
N ASP A 60 -14.26 -1.34 -3.27
CA ASP A 60 -14.76 -2.59 -3.84
C ASP A 60 -15.47 -2.43 -5.20
N PRO A 61 -16.51 -1.59 -5.36
CA PRO A 61 -17.19 -1.44 -6.64
C PRO A 61 -16.27 -0.87 -7.73
N LEU A 62 -15.35 0.01 -7.36
CA LEU A 62 -14.36 0.58 -8.27
C LEU A 62 -13.39 -0.50 -8.76
N LEU A 63 -12.82 -1.31 -7.86
CA LEU A 63 -11.86 -2.34 -8.24
C LEU A 63 -12.50 -3.41 -9.12
N LYS A 64 -13.75 -3.81 -8.84
CA LYS A 64 -14.50 -4.74 -9.71
C LYS A 64 -14.67 -4.18 -11.12
N ARG A 65 -14.98 -2.89 -11.24
CA ARG A 65 -15.10 -2.21 -12.54
C ARG A 65 -13.76 -2.18 -13.28
N LEU A 66 -12.69 -1.71 -12.61
CA LEU A 66 -11.36 -1.67 -13.20
C LEU A 66 -10.87 -3.05 -13.62
N ALA A 67 -11.11 -4.07 -12.80
CA ALA A 67 -10.69 -5.43 -13.11
C ALA A 67 -11.40 -5.99 -14.35
N ARG A 68 -12.69 -5.66 -14.52
CA ARG A 68 -13.46 -6.01 -15.71
C ARG A 68 -12.98 -5.27 -16.96
N GLU A 69 -12.78 -3.96 -16.86
CA GLU A 69 -12.41 -3.10 -18.01
C GLU A 69 -10.99 -3.36 -18.49
N LEU A 70 -10.06 -3.64 -17.57
CA LEU A 70 -8.66 -3.91 -17.89
C LEU A 70 -8.37 -5.40 -18.14
N GLY A 71 -9.32 -6.28 -17.81
CA GLY A 71 -9.13 -7.73 -17.93
C GLY A 71 -8.07 -8.29 -16.98
N GLU A 72 -7.69 -7.53 -15.95
CA GLU A 72 -6.60 -7.84 -15.03
C GLU A 72 -7.00 -7.61 -13.58
N ARG A 73 -6.28 -8.20 -12.64
CA ARG A 73 -6.60 -8.04 -11.22
C ARG A 73 -6.28 -6.61 -10.76
N ALA A 74 -7.23 -6.00 -10.06
CA ALA A 74 -7.07 -4.68 -9.47
C ALA A 74 -6.93 -4.79 -7.95
N HIS A 75 -6.10 -3.93 -7.38
CA HIS A 75 -5.77 -3.95 -5.96
C HIS A 75 -5.92 -2.57 -5.32
N LEU A 76 -6.28 -2.58 -4.05
CA LEU A 76 -6.11 -1.46 -3.14
C LEU A 76 -4.98 -1.81 -2.18
N SER A 77 -3.96 -0.95 -2.15
CA SER A 77 -2.76 -1.19 -1.35
C SER A 77 -2.39 0.02 -0.50
N VAL A 78 -1.75 -0.23 0.64
CA VAL A 78 -1.39 0.78 1.64
C VAL A 78 0.06 0.62 2.06
N LEU A 79 0.65 1.68 2.58
CA LEU A 79 2.03 1.67 3.05
C LEU A 79 2.12 0.99 4.43
N LYS A 80 3.08 0.08 4.60
CA LYS A 80 3.41 -0.60 5.85
C LYS A 80 4.92 -0.61 6.04
N GLY A 81 5.45 0.41 6.72
CA GLY A 81 6.89 0.62 6.79
C GLY A 81 7.49 0.76 5.39
N SER A 82 8.54 0.00 5.08
CA SER A 82 9.18 -0.04 3.75
C SER A 82 8.52 -1.02 2.76
N ALA A 83 7.30 -1.46 3.03
CA ALA A 83 6.56 -2.39 2.19
C ALA A 83 5.18 -1.84 1.80
N VAL A 84 4.65 -2.36 0.69
CA VAL A 84 3.27 -2.14 0.23
C VAL A 84 2.46 -3.35 0.61
N MET A 85 1.34 -3.16 1.30
CA MET A 85 0.43 -4.23 1.69
C MET A 85 -0.88 -4.11 0.93
N THR A 86 -1.31 -5.19 0.28
CA THR A 86 -2.61 -5.24 -0.39
C THR A 86 -3.70 -5.55 0.64
N ILE A 87 -4.74 -4.71 0.68
CA ILE A 87 -5.85 -4.82 1.63
C ILE A 87 -7.17 -5.18 0.96
N LEU A 88 -7.28 -4.97 -0.35
CA LEU A 88 -8.41 -5.45 -1.18
C LEU A 88 -7.89 -5.85 -2.55
N SER A 89 -8.50 -6.87 -3.14
CA SER A 89 -8.06 -7.42 -4.42
C SER A 89 -9.25 -8.02 -5.17
N GLU A 90 -9.54 -7.49 -6.36
CA GLU A 90 -10.66 -7.92 -7.20
C GLU A 90 -10.15 -8.43 -8.54
N ALA A 91 -10.63 -9.60 -8.95
CA ALA A 91 -10.24 -10.24 -10.20
C ALA A 91 -11.38 -10.17 -11.23
N PRO A 92 -11.09 -10.21 -12.54
CA PRO A 92 -12.13 -10.36 -13.54
C PRO A 92 -12.85 -11.70 -13.38
N GLU A 93 -14.13 -11.75 -13.79
CA GLU A 93 -15.04 -12.90 -13.58
C GLU A 93 -14.51 -14.23 -14.15
N ARG A 94 -13.64 -14.19 -15.16
CA ARG A 94 -13.05 -15.38 -15.81
C ARG A 94 -11.59 -15.65 -15.41
N ALA A 95 -11.08 -15.00 -14.37
CA ALA A 95 -9.72 -15.26 -13.91
C ALA A 95 -9.60 -16.65 -13.27
N VAL A 96 -8.50 -17.36 -13.58
CA VAL A 96 -8.09 -18.52 -12.77
C VAL A 96 -7.86 -18.03 -11.34
N GLN A 97 -8.49 -18.72 -10.38
CA GLN A 97 -8.36 -18.45 -8.94
C GLN A 97 -6.91 -18.72 -8.53
N THR A 98 -6.07 -17.69 -8.57
CA THR A 98 -4.72 -17.72 -8.01
C THR A 98 -4.77 -17.46 -6.50
N ALA A 99 -3.71 -17.83 -5.78
CA ALA A 99 -3.59 -17.53 -4.35
C ALA A 99 -3.90 -16.05 -4.01
N GLY A 100 -4.59 -15.82 -2.89
CA GLY A 100 -5.09 -14.51 -2.50
C GLY A 100 -3.98 -13.48 -2.26
N TRP A 101 -4.20 -12.26 -2.76
CA TRP A 101 -3.27 -11.13 -2.60
C TRP A 101 -3.47 -10.32 -1.32
N VAL A 102 -4.65 -10.40 -0.71
CA VAL A 102 -4.96 -9.67 0.53
C VAL A 102 -4.02 -10.12 1.65
N GLY A 103 -3.41 -9.15 2.34
CA GLY A 103 -2.41 -9.37 3.39
C GLY A 103 -0.98 -9.59 2.90
N ARG A 104 -0.76 -9.78 1.59
CA ARG A 104 0.59 -9.90 1.02
C ARG A 104 1.28 -8.55 0.99
N THR A 105 2.61 -8.61 1.15
CA THR A 105 3.47 -7.44 1.07
C THR A 105 4.49 -7.55 -0.06
N VAL A 106 4.76 -6.43 -0.72
CA VAL A 106 5.81 -6.29 -1.76
C VAL A 106 6.71 -5.09 -1.44
N PRO A 107 7.94 -5.01 -1.98
CA PRO A 107 8.83 -3.88 -1.76
C PRO A 107 8.23 -2.56 -2.28
N VAL A 108 8.41 -1.49 -1.51
CA VAL A 108 7.85 -0.17 -1.86
C VAL A 108 8.61 0.51 -3.00
N HIS A 109 9.90 0.24 -3.15
CA HIS A 109 10.76 0.97 -4.10
C HIS A 109 10.61 0.50 -5.55
N SER A 110 10.17 -0.73 -5.79
CA SER A 110 10.15 -1.34 -7.12
C SER A 110 8.75 -1.58 -7.70
N THR A 111 7.69 -1.09 -7.04
CA THR A 111 6.30 -1.30 -7.48
C THR A 111 5.61 0.02 -7.81
N SER A 112 4.65 -0.01 -8.74
CA SER A 112 3.85 1.18 -9.11
C SER A 112 3.08 1.72 -7.90
N ALA A 113 2.45 0.82 -7.14
CA ALA A 113 1.75 1.14 -5.90
C ALA A 113 2.68 1.77 -4.85
N GLY A 114 3.89 1.23 -4.68
CA GLY A 114 4.85 1.77 -3.72
C GLY A 114 5.31 3.17 -4.10
N ARG A 115 5.63 3.41 -5.39
CA ARG A 115 5.96 4.75 -5.86
C ARG A 115 4.80 5.74 -5.68
N VAL A 116 3.56 5.31 -5.87
CA VAL A 116 2.36 6.13 -5.58
C VAL A 116 2.26 6.49 -4.11
N LEU A 117 2.42 5.51 -3.21
CA LEU A 117 2.35 5.71 -1.77
C LEU A 117 3.46 6.63 -1.24
N LEU A 118 4.53 6.79 -2.00
CA LEU A 118 5.65 7.67 -1.70
C LEU A 118 5.58 9.02 -2.43
N LEU A 119 4.48 9.34 -3.13
CA LEU A 119 4.37 10.58 -3.91
C LEU A 119 4.58 11.84 -3.08
N ASP A 120 4.17 11.83 -1.81
CA ASP A 120 4.25 13.01 -0.94
C ASP A 120 5.52 13.01 -0.05
N TYR A 121 6.44 12.04 -0.24
CA TYR A 121 7.67 11.94 0.55
C TYR A 121 8.79 12.81 -0.01
N GLU A 122 9.57 13.42 0.89
CA GLU A 122 10.82 14.09 0.56
C GLU A 122 12.00 13.12 0.68
N LEU A 123 13.16 13.49 0.11
CA LEU A 123 14.34 12.61 0.03
C LEU A 123 14.82 12.09 1.40
N ASP A 124 14.77 12.93 2.43
CA ASP A 124 15.22 12.57 3.79
C ASP A 124 14.26 11.56 4.44
N ASP A 125 12.96 11.72 4.23
CA ASP A 125 11.93 10.77 4.69
C ASP A 125 12.09 9.42 4.00
N LEU A 126 12.36 9.41 2.69
CA LEU A 126 12.64 8.19 1.93
C LEU A 126 13.89 7.48 2.42
N THR A 127 14.98 8.21 2.65
CA THR A 127 16.24 7.65 3.13
C THR A 127 16.05 7.00 4.51
N THR A 128 15.26 7.63 5.38
CA THR A 128 14.91 7.10 6.70
C THR A 128 14.02 5.86 6.58
N LEU A 129 12.95 5.93 5.80
CA LEU A 129 12.00 4.83 5.60
C LEU A 129 12.68 3.56 5.04
N LEU A 130 13.61 3.75 4.10
CA LEU A 130 14.28 2.66 3.40
C LEU A 130 15.52 2.13 4.13
N GLY A 131 15.84 2.67 5.31
CA GLY A 131 16.98 2.23 6.13
C GLY A 131 18.35 2.59 5.54
N GLY A 132 18.41 3.64 4.71
CA GLY A 132 19.66 4.11 4.10
C GLY A 132 19.51 4.52 2.63
N SER A 133 20.63 4.90 2.02
CA SER A 133 20.64 5.48 0.67
C SER A 133 20.69 4.44 -0.44
N ARG A 134 21.13 3.20 -0.16
CA ARG A 134 21.31 2.13 -1.16
C ARG A 134 20.18 1.11 -1.03
N LEU A 135 19.58 0.78 -2.18
CA LEU A 135 18.52 -0.21 -2.28
C LEU A 135 19.05 -1.49 -2.93
N VAL A 136 18.53 -2.63 -2.52
CA VAL A 136 18.74 -3.90 -3.23
C VAL A 136 17.74 -3.93 -4.38
N PRO A 137 18.20 -3.83 -5.65
CA PRO A 137 17.29 -3.83 -6.78
C PRO A 137 16.70 -5.22 -6.98
N THR A 138 15.39 -5.30 -7.19
CA THR A 138 14.67 -6.55 -7.52
C THR A 138 14.92 -7.01 -8.95
N THR A 139 15.20 -6.06 -9.85
CA THR A 139 15.59 -6.29 -11.24
C THR A 139 16.63 -5.24 -11.67
N PRO A 140 17.32 -5.39 -12.82
CA PRO A 140 18.23 -4.36 -13.31
C PRO A 140 17.61 -2.98 -13.54
N LYS A 141 16.28 -2.91 -13.74
CA LYS A 141 15.53 -1.66 -13.98
C LYS A 141 15.05 -0.98 -12.69
N ALA A 142 15.05 -1.69 -11.57
CA ALA A 142 14.62 -1.15 -10.28
C ALA A 142 15.57 -0.04 -9.79
N PRO A 143 15.06 0.97 -9.06
CA PRO A 143 15.90 2.02 -8.49
C PRO A 143 16.89 1.44 -7.48
N ARG A 144 18.12 1.94 -7.51
CA ARG A 144 19.25 1.47 -6.70
C ARG A 144 19.53 2.37 -5.49
N SER A 145 18.85 3.52 -5.42
CA SER A 145 19.00 4.46 -4.32
C SER A 145 17.73 5.23 -4.00
N ALA A 146 17.64 5.76 -2.78
CA ALA A 146 16.56 6.66 -2.38
C ALA A 146 16.50 7.92 -3.27
N LYS A 147 17.67 8.45 -3.67
CA LYS A 147 17.77 9.60 -4.59
C LYS A 147 17.20 9.28 -5.97
N GLU A 148 17.54 8.12 -6.53
CA GLU A 148 17.00 7.70 -7.82
C GLU A 148 15.48 7.48 -7.76
N LEU A 149 15.00 6.82 -6.70
CA LEU A 149 13.57 6.64 -6.47
C LEU A 149 12.84 7.99 -6.35
N HIS A 150 13.39 8.93 -5.59
CA HIS A 150 12.84 10.28 -5.43
C HIS A 150 12.72 11.02 -6.77
N SER A 151 13.75 10.97 -7.62
CA SER A 151 13.68 11.57 -8.97
C SER A 151 12.58 10.95 -9.83
N ARG A 152 12.41 9.61 -9.77
CA ARG A 152 11.32 8.91 -10.49
C ARG A 152 9.94 9.25 -9.94
N ILE A 153 9.81 9.44 -8.62
CA ILE A 153 8.59 9.90 -7.96
C ILE A 153 8.23 11.31 -8.45
N ALA A 154 9.19 12.23 -8.47
CA ALA A 154 8.98 13.61 -8.90
C ALA A 154 8.41 13.68 -10.32
N ALA A 155 8.96 12.89 -11.27
CA ALA A 155 8.45 12.81 -12.63
C ALA A 155 7.01 12.25 -12.73
N ALA A 156 6.58 11.42 -11.78
CA ALA A 156 5.24 10.87 -11.77
C ALA A 156 4.18 11.83 -11.20
N ARG A 157 4.59 12.82 -10.39
CA ARG A 157 3.67 13.81 -9.79
C ARG A 157 2.88 14.59 -10.85
N GLU A 158 3.50 14.90 -11.99
CA GLU A 158 2.86 15.69 -13.07
C GLU A 158 1.75 14.92 -13.79
N ARG A 159 1.92 13.62 -14.04
CA ARG A 159 0.91 12.79 -14.72
C ARG A 159 -0.26 12.41 -13.82
N GLY A 160 -0.04 12.38 -12.50
CA GLY A 160 -1.04 11.95 -11.52
C GLY A 160 -1.26 10.44 -11.45
N TYR A 161 -0.44 9.65 -12.15
CA TYR A 161 -0.35 8.20 -12.03
C TYR A 161 1.09 7.74 -12.28
N VAL A 162 1.40 6.55 -11.82
CA VAL A 162 2.70 5.88 -11.98
C VAL A 162 2.55 4.69 -12.91
N ILE A 163 3.51 4.55 -13.81
CA ILE A 163 3.81 3.28 -14.48
C ILE A 163 5.18 2.80 -14.02
N VAL A 164 5.28 1.49 -13.84
CA VAL A 164 6.52 0.76 -13.59
C VAL A 164 6.64 -0.34 -14.65
N ASP A 165 7.80 -0.40 -15.31
CA ASP A 165 8.11 -1.39 -16.33
C ASP A 165 9.25 -2.29 -15.84
N GLU A 166 8.91 -3.53 -15.50
CA GLU A 166 9.86 -4.60 -15.15
C GLU A 166 10.82 -4.24 -14.00
N GLU A 167 10.42 -3.36 -13.08
CA GLU A 167 11.24 -3.01 -11.91
C GLU A 167 11.07 -3.99 -10.76
N PHE A 168 9.88 -4.56 -10.58
CA PHE A 168 9.62 -5.57 -9.55
C PHE A 168 9.99 -6.98 -10.02
N GLU A 169 9.58 -7.34 -11.23
CA GLU A 169 9.79 -8.64 -11.84
C GLU A 169 9.97 -8.48 -13.36
N ILE A 170 10.87 -9.25 -13.98
CA ILE A 170 11.07 -9.25 -15.42
C ILE A 170 9.80 -9.77 -16.12
N GLY A 171 9.39 -9.13 -17.22
CA GLY A 171 8.15 -9.42 -17.92
C GLY A 171 6.88 -8.89 -17.26
N LEU A 172 6.96 -8.15 -16.14
CA LEU A 172 5.80 -7.56 -15.46
C LEU A 172 5.75 -6.04 -15.63
N VAL A 173 4.57 -5.50 -15.94
CA VAL A 173 4.29 -4.06 -15.89
C VAL A 173 3.19 -3.78 -14.88
N GLY A 174 3.19 -2.57 -14.33
CA GLY A 174 2.14 -2.14 -13.42
C GLY A 174 1.85 -0.66 -13.51
N ALA A 175 0.59 -0.31 -13.29
CA ALA A 175 0.12 1.06 -13.22
C ALA A 175 -0.59 1.29 -11.88
N ALA A 176 -0.49 2.51 -11.34
CA ALA A 176 -1.11 2.86 -10.07
C ALA A 176 -1.45 4.36 -9.99
N ALA A 177 -2.47 4.71 -9.22
CA ALA A 177 -2.82 6.09 -8.94
C ALA A 177 -3.14 6.31 -7.44
N PRO A 178 -2.87 7.52 -6.92
CA PRO A 178 -3.06 7.82 -5.50
C PRO A 178 -4.52 7.95 -5.13
N VAL A 179 -4.87 7.38 -3.99
CA VAL A 179 -6.11 7.69 -3.26
C VAL A 179 -5.76 8.69 -2.18
N ARG A 180 -6.38 9.87 -2.22
CA ARG A 180 -6.15 10.97 -1.29
C ARG A 180 -7.29 11.12 -0.29
N ASP A 181 -6.93 11.45 0.96
CA ASP A 181 -7.90 11.82 1.99
C ASP A 181 -8.36 13.29 1.86
N PHE A 182 -9.24 13.72 2.75
CA PHE A 182 -9.73 15.10 2.82
C PHE A 182 -8.63 16.14 3.02
N ALA A 183 -7.49 15.77 3.63
CA ALA A 183 -6.34 16.64 3.81
C ALA A 183 -5.44 16.68 2.57
N GLY A 184 -5.77 15.90 1.54
CA GLY A 184 -5.01 15.77 0.31
C GLY A 184 -3.80 14.86 0.42
N ARG A 185 -3.65 14.07 1.49
CA ARG A 185 -2.52 13.14 1.66
C ARG A 185 -2.80 11.82 0.95
N VAL A 186 -1.80 11.22 0.33
CA VAL A 186 -1.94 9.85 -0.20
C VAL A 186 -2.13 8.85 0.96
N VAL A 187 -3.28 8.18 0.99
CA VAL A 187 -3.63 7.18 2.04
C VAL A 187 -3.70 5.75 1.52
N ALA A 188 -3.85 5.58 0.20
CA ALA A 188 -3.80 4.28 -0.47
C ALA A 188 -3.39 4.45 -1.93
N ALA A 189 -3.15 3.34 -2.61
CA ALA A 189 -2.94 3.27 -4.05
C ALA A 189 -3.92 2.26 -4.66
N VAL A 190 -4.62 2.68 -5.72
CA VAL A 190 -5.29 1.75 -6.62
C VAL A 190 -4.28 1.34 -7.68
N ASN A 191 -4.11 0.05 -7.90
CA ASN A 191 -3.12 -0.46 -8.85
C ASN A 191 -3.57 -1.71 -9.58
N VAL A 192 -2.93 -1.95 -10.72
CA VAL A 192 -3.03 -3.16 -11.54
C VAL A 192 -1.63 -3.57 -11.94
N SER A 193 -1.38 -4.87 -12.01
CA SER A 193 -0.18 -5.44 -12.61
C SER A 193 -0.56 -6.56 -13.57
N ALA A 194 0.22 -6.72 -14.64
CA ALA A 194 0.01 -7.78 -15.61
C ALA A 194 1.31 -8.13 -16.35
N PRO A 195 1.36 -9.32 -16.98
CA PRO A 195 2.41 -9.61 -17.94
C PRO A 195 2.49 -8.52 -19.02
N LYS A 196 3.71 -8.07 -19.31
CA LYS A 196 4.00 -6.94 -20.19
C LYS A 196 3.31 -7.03 -21.55
N PHE A 197 3.31 -8.24 -22.15
CA PHE A 197 2.69 -8.48 -23.45
C PHE A 197 1.18 -8.22 -23.49
N ARG A 198 0.48 -8.22 -22.35
CA ARG A 198 -0.97 -7.95 -22.29
C ARG A 198 -1.32 -6.47 -22.31
N PHE A 199 -0.38 -5.61 -21.93
CA PHE A 199 -0.53 -4.15 -21.94
C PHE A 199 0.31 -3.47 -23.03
N ASP A 200 0.76 -4.21 -24.03
CA ASP A 200 1.60 -3.68 -25.10
C ASP A 200 0.92 -2.49 -25.80
N GLY A 201 1.49 -1.30 -25.64
CA GLY A 201 0.93 -0.03 -26.14
C GLY A 201 -0.29 0.54 -25.38
N ARG A 202 -0.80 -0.12 -24.33
CA ARG A 202 -2.04 0.29 -23.61
C ARG A 202 -1.85 0.62 -22.14
N ILE A 203 -0.63 0.53 -21.61
CA ILE A 203 -0.36 0.78 -20.20
C ILE A 203 -0.67 2.22 -19.76
N ASP A 204 -0.52 3.20 -20.66
CA ASP A 204 -0.89 4.60 -20.40
C ASP A 204 -2.40 4.80 -20.34
N GLU A 205 -3.17 4.15 -21.23
CA GLU A 205 -4.63 4.12 -21.16
C GLU A 205 -5.10 3.52 -19.83
N ALA A 206 -4.49 2.41 -19.43
CA ALA A 206 -4.77 1.77 -18.15
C ALA A 206 -4.43 2.69 -16.97
N GLY A 207 -3.29 3.38 -17.02
CA GLY A 207 -2.88 4.36 -16.02
C GLY A 207 -3.88 5.52 -15.88
N ALA A 208 -4.36 6.06 -17.00
CA ALA A 208 -5.37 7.11 -17.02
C ALA A 208 -6.72 6.65 -16.45
N LEU A 209 -7.15 5.43 -16.80
CA LEU A 209 -8.39 4.83 -16.27
C LEU A 209 -8.30 4.60 -14.76
N ILE A 210 -7.19 4.02 -14.29
CA ILE A 210 -6.90 3.83 -12.87
C ILE A 210 -6.91 5.16 -12.13
N LYS A 211 -6.31 6.21 -12.72
CA LYS A 211 -6.33 7.56 -12.17
C LYS A 211 -7.75 8.11 -12.03
N SER A 212 -8.59 7.99 -13.05
CA SER A 212 -9.98 8.44 -12.97
C SER A 212 -10.70 7.76 -11.81
N GLY A 213 -10.53 6.44 -11.68
CA GLY A 213 -11.09 5.66 -10.58
C GLY A 213 -10.56 6.09 -9.20
N ALA A 214 -9.25 6.29 -9.07
CA ALA A 214 -8.64 6.74 -7.83
C ALA A 214 -9.08 8.16 -7.43
N ASP A 215 -9.26 9.06 -8.41
CA ASP A 215 -9.82 10.41 -8.19
C ASP A 215 -11.27 10.34 -7.69
N GLU A 216 -12.11 9.45 -8.25
CA GLU A 216 -13.48 9.20 -7.78
C GLU A 216 -13.48 8.71 -6.32
N LEU A 217 -12.65 7.72 -6.01
CA LEU A 217 -12.53 7.19 -4.66
C LEU A 217 -12.04 8.26 -3.68
N SER A 218 -11.06 9.08 -4.10
CA SER A 218 -10.56 10.20 -3.30
C SER A 218 -11.66 11.23 -3.00
N ARG A 219 -12.46 11.61 -3.99
CA ARG A 219 -13.62 12.51 -3.78
C ARG A 219 -14.64 11.89 -2.82
N ALA A 220 -14.89 10.58 -2.92
CA ALA A 220 -15.77 9.85 -2.00
C ALA A 220 -15.23 9.78 -0.55
N LEU A 221 -13.94 10.08 -0.34
CA LEU A 221 -13.26 10.24 0.94
C LEU A 221 -13.11 11.70 1.37
N GLY A 222 -13.69 12.65 0.63
CA GLY A 222 -13.69 14.08 0.95
C GLY A 222 -12.51 14.86 0.35
N TRP A 223 -11.74 14.30 -0.57
CA TRP A 223 -10.72 15.06 -1.30
C TRP A 223 -11.39 16.09 -2.23
N ALA A 224 -11.31 17.36 -1.86
CA ALA A 224 -11.66 18.48 -2.73
C ALA A 224 -10.39 18.96 -3.43
N ARG A 225 -10.31 18.75 -4.75
CA ARG A 225 -9.19 19.28 -5.54
C ARG A 225 -9.31 20.80 -5.56
N SER A 226 -8.51 21.48 -4.74
CA SER A 226 -8.59 22.94 -4.62
C SER A 226 -8.36 23.59 -5.99
N GLU A 227 -9.21 24.56 -6.36
CA GLU A 227 -9.03 25.40 -7.56
C GLU A 227 -7.66 26.11 -7.59
N THR A 228 -6.96 26.16 -6.44
CA THR A 228 -5.60 26.69 -6.30
C THR A 228 -4.55 25.91 -7.11
N GLU A 229 -4.76 24.62 -7.42
CA GLU A 229 -3.85 23.88 -8.32
C GLU A 229 -3.93 24.34 -9.79
N ARG A 230 -4.91 25.18 -10.16
CA ARG A 230 -4.96 25.81 -11.48
C ARG A 230 -4.08 27.07 -11.59
N SER A 231 -3.47 27.56 -10.50
CA SER A 231 -2.65 28.78 -10.51
C SER A 231 -1.26 28.55 -9.90
N PRO A 232 -0.16 28.76 -10.64
CA PRO A 232 1.21 28.41 -10.21
C PRO A 232 1.80 29.30 -9.09
N ALA A 233 1.05 30.25 -8.53
CA ALA A 233 1.61 31.35 -7.74
C ALA A 233 1.65 31.17 -6.21
N ARG A 234 1.26 30.02 -5.62
CA ARG A 234 1.13 29.86 -4.14
C ARG A 234 1.87 28.67 -3.52
N ARG A 235 2.97 28.22 -4.12
CA ARG A 235 3.80 27.12 -3.55
C ARG A 235 4.62 27.50 -2.31
N ASP A 236 4.72 28.78 -1.96
CA ASP A 236 5.76 29.26 -1.03
C ASP A 236 5.33 29.45 0.44
N GLN A 237 4.15 28.98 0.85
CA GLN A 237 3.70 29.16 2.23
C GLN A 237 3.02 27.90 2.79
N ARG A 238 3.82 26.94 3.27
CA ARG A 238 3.37 25.98 4.30
C ARG A 238 4.45 25.81 5.38
N PRO A 239 4.06 25.70 6.66
CA PRO A 239 5.00 25.71 7.77
C PRO A 239 5.68 24.35 7.95
N ARG A 240 6.99 24.36 8.26
CA ARG A 240 7.79 23.16 8.56
C ARG A 240 7.34 22.52 9.88
N PRO A 241 7.27 21.18 9.98
CA PRO A 241 7.00 20.50 11.24
C PRO A 241 8.13 20.78 12.23
N THR A 242 7.76 21.26 13.41
CA THR A 242 8.65 21.64 14.49
C THR A 242 9.38 20.42 15.03
N THR A 243 10.70 20.36 14.84
CA THR A 243 11.58 19.44 15.54
C THR A 243 11.66 19.85 17.01
N ALA A 244 11.15 19.00 17.90
CA ALA A 244 11.40 19.12 19.33
C ALA A 244 12.89 18.83 19.59
N ALA A 245 13.68 19.89 19.71
CA ALA A 245 15.08 19.80 20.12
C ALA A 245 15.17 19.62 21.64
N SER A 246 15.72 18.48 22.03
CA SER A 246 16.46 18.23 23.26
C SER A 246 17.23 19.46 23.76
N ARG A 247 16.93 19.88 24.99
CA ARG A 247 17.83 20.66 25.85
C ARG A 247 17.61 20.23 27.29
N ALA A 248 18.64 19.64 27.90
CA ALA A 248 19.24 20.15 29.14
C ALA A 248 20.40 19.25 29.58
N GLY A 249 21.62 19.75 29.40
CA GLY A 249 22.76 19.39 30.23
C GLY A 249 23.22 20.63 31.01
N ALA A 250 23.80 20.36 32.18
CA ALA A 250 24.64 21.23 33.00
C ALA A 250 23.96 22.42 33.74
N ARG A 251 23.77 22.25 35.06
CA ARG A 251 24.57 22.90 36.11
C ARG A 251 24.66 22.01 37.33
#